data_AF-A0A2H9LZM0-F1
#
_entry.id   AF-A0A2H9LZM0-F1
#
_cell.length_a   1.000
_cell.length_b   1.000
_cell.length_c   1.000
_cell.angle_alpha   90.00
_cell.angle_beta   90.00
_cell.angle_gamma   90.00
#
_symmetry.space_group_name_H-M   'P 1'
#
loop_
_entity.id
_entity.type
_entity.pdbx_description
1 polymer ?
#
loop_
_entity_poly.entity_id
_entity_poly.type
_entity_poly.pdbx_seq_one_letter_code
_entity_poly.pdbx_strand_id
1 'polypeptide(L)'
;MTTLKRHAELLQQSIEIIDNTLAKGLMSNPRAVGFATSAGSIDLLSIYLHKLGKISIGKIIEHQWFKKPAKEQKKEPLYERKVGVDFLKKNEIYDLLCEIEEKRTILAYGNPTGKDVEKCINSFWKLKKLIEDLTGEEL
;
A
#
# COMPACT_ATOMS: atom_id res chain seq x y z
N MET A 1 -11.47 -20.11 -4.66
CA MET A 1 -11.27 -18.95 -3.76
C MET A 1 -11.45 -17.69 -4.60
N THR A 2 -12.25 -16.72 -4.18
CA THR A 2 -12.45 -15.49 -4.96
C THR A 2 -11.23 -14.58 -4.84
N THR A 3 -10.95 -13.76 -5.85
CA THR A 3 -9.83 -12.79 -5.82
C THR A 3 -9.94 -11.84 -4.62
N LEU A 4 -11.14 -11.36 -4.29
CA LEU A 4 -11.37 -10.54 -3.09
C LEU A 4 -10.99 -11.25 -1.79
N LYS A 5 -11.39 -12.52 -1.62
CA LYS A 5 -11.02 -13.30 -0.43
C LYS A 5 -9.51 -13.47 -0.33
N ARG A 6 -8.83 -13.69 -1.46
CA ARG A 6 -7.37 -13.80 -1.50
C ARG A 6 -6.68 -12.51 -1.06
N HIS A 7 -7.13 -11.37 -1.54
CA HIS A 7 -6.58 -10.07 -1.13
C HIS A 7 -6.82 -9.81 0.37
N ALA A 8 -8.01 -10.13 0.89
CA ALA A 8 -8.30 -9.97 2.32
C ALA A 8 -7.38 -10.85 3.19
N GLU A 9 -7.13 -12.10 2.80
CA GLU A 9 -6.19 -12.99 3.51
C GLU A 9 -4.75 -12.46 3.48
N LEU A 10 -4.30 -11.88 2.36
CA LEU A 10 -2.97 -11.25 2.25
C LEU A 10 -2.84 -9.97 3.06
N LEU A 11 -3.90 -9.16 3.07
CA LEU A 11 -3.99 -7.96 3.89
C LEU A 11 -3.86 -8.33 5.36
N GLN A 12 -4.58 -9.35 5.83
CA GLN A 12 -4.51 -9.80 7.21
C GLN A 12 -3.10 -10.28 7.60
N GLN A 13 -2.42 -11.02 6.72
CA GLN A 13 -1.01 -11.42 6.94
C GLN A 13 -0.08 -10.21 7.05
N SER A 14 -0.31 -9.18 6.23
CA SER A 14 0.46 -7.95 6.26
C SER A 14 0.24 -7.18 7.58
N ILE A 15 -1.02 -7.09 8.03
CA ILE A 15 -1.40 -6.48 9.32
C ILE A 15 -0.73 -7.23 10.47
N GLU A 16 -0.80 -8.56 10.49
CA GLU A 16 -0.17 -9.38 11.54
C GLU A 16 1.35 -9.13 11.64
N ILE A 17 2.05 -8.95 10.51
CA ILE A 17 3.49 -8.62 10.51
C ILE A 17 3.73 -7.23 11.12
N ILE A 18 2.88 -6.26 10.80
CA ILE A 18 2.97 -4.89 11.33
C ILE A 18 2.75 -4.90 12.84
N ASP A 19 1.69 -5.55 13.31
CA ASP A 19 1.33 -5.62 14.73
C ASP A 19 2.39 -6.36 15.55
N ASN A 20 2.90 -7.49 15.03
CA ASN A 20 4.01 -8.20 15.67
C ASN A 20 5.27 -7.33 15.78
N THR A 21 5.53 -6.47 14.80
CA THR A 21 6.66 -5.54 14.84
C THR A 21 6.44 -4.43 15.86
N LEU A 22 5.22 -3.88 15.95
CA LEU A 22 4.86 -2.90 16.97
C LEU A 22 5.02 -3.47 18.39
N ALA A 23 4.57 -4.72 18.60
CA ALA A 23 4.69 -5.40 19.89
C ALA A 23 6.16 -5.68 20.29
N LYS A 24 7.02 -6.00 19.33
CA LYS A 24 8.46 -6.27 19.56
C LYS A 24 9.32 -5.00 19.57
N GLY A 25 8.78 -3.88 19.14
CA GLY A 25 9.47 -2.61 18.94
C GLY A 25 9.82 -2.34 17.46
N LEU A 26 9.71 -1.08 17.06
CA LEU A 26 9.78 -0.61 15.66
C LEU A 26 11.01 -1.09 14.88
N MET A 27 12.15 -1.20 15.56
CA MET A 27 13.41 -1.59 14.93
C MET A 27 13.66 -3.10 14.93
N SER A 28 12.72 -3.92 15.41
CA SER A 28 12.88 -5.38 15.47
C SER A 28 12.98 -6.01 14.08
N ASN A 29 12.18 -5.54 13.10
CA ASN A 29 12.29 -5.97 11.71
C ASN A 29 11.77 -4.92 10.70
N PRO A 30 12.50 -3.80 10.49
CA PRO A 30 12.09 -2.73 9.57
C PRO A 30 11.83 -3.22 8.14
N ARG A 31 12.62 -4.18 7.66
CA ARG A 31 12.48 -4.76 6.32
C ARG A 31 11.15 -5.48 6.16
N ALA A 32 10.75 -6.30 7.14
CA ALA A 32 9.46 -6.98 7.10
C ALA A 32 8.31 -5.98 7.10
N VAL A 33 8.39 -4.90 7.90
CA VAL A 33 7.39 -3.82 7.88
C VAL A 33 7.29 -3.19 6.49
N GLY A 34 8.42 -2.83 5.87
CA GLY A 34 8.42 -2.22 4.55
C GLY A 34 7.75 -3.11 3.49
N PHE A 35 8.02 -4.42 3.51
CA PHE A 35 7.35 -5.36 2.60
C PHE A 35 5.86 -5.55 2.92
N ALA A 36 5.50 -5.67 4.20
CA ALA A 36 4.12 -5.86 4.62
C ALA A 36 3.25 -4.64 4.30
N THR A 37 3.70 -3.42 4.59
CA THR A 37 2.94 -2.19 4.27
C THR A 37 2.78 -2.02 2.77
N SER A 38 3.84 -2.28 1.98
CA SER A 38 3.76 -2.21 0.52
C SER A 38 2.80 -3.25 -0.05
N ALA A 39 2.92 -4.52 0.34
CA ALA A 39 2.02 -5.58 -0.13
C ALA A 39 0.57 -5.32 0.29
N GLY A 40 0.33 -5.09 1.58
CA GLY A 40 -1.01 -4.81 2.10
C GLY A 40 -1.65 -3.57 1.48
N SER A 41 -0.87 -2.55 1.12
CA SER A 41 -1.41 -1.36 0.42
C SER A 41 -1.93 -1.68 -0.99
N ILE A 42 -1.32 -2.63 -1.67
CA ILE A 42 -1.78 -3.11 -2.98
C ILE A 42 -3.02 -4.00 -2.83
N ASP A 43 -3.07 -4.84 -1.80
CA ASP A 43 -4.27 -5.62 -1.50
C ASP A 43 -5.46 -4.71 -1.15
N LEU A 44 -5.25 -3.66 -0.34
CA LEU A 44 -6.26 -2.64 -0.03
C LEU A 44 -6.79 -1.96 -1.30
N LEU A 45 -5.90 -1.46 -2.17
CA LEU A 45 -6.31 -0.84 -3.43
C LEU A 45 -7.07 -1.83 -4.32
N SER A 46 -6.59 -3.07 -4.40
CA SER A 46 -7.22 -4.10 -5.23
C SER A 46 -8.63 -4.44 -4.74
N ILE A 47 -8.81 -4.61 -3.43
CA ILE A 47 -10.12 -4.80 -2.80
C ILE A 47 -11.06 -3.66 -3.19
N TYR A 48 -10.62 -2.42 -2.99
CA TYR A 48 -11.42 -1.24 -3.27
C TYR A 48 -11.84 -1.17 -4.76
N LEU A 49 -10.89 -1.34 -5.68
CA LEU A 49 -11.17 -1.26 -7.11
C LEU A 49 -12.02 -2.43 -7.63
N HIS A 50 -11.87 -3.63 -7.06
CA HIS A 50 -12.76 -4.75 -7.37
C HIS A 50 -14.18 -4.49 -6.87
N LYS A 51 -14.36 -3.98 -5.65
CA LYS A 51 -15.67 -3.63 -5.11
C LYS A 51 -16.38 -2.57 -5.95
N LEU A 52 -15.64 -1.60 -6.49
CA LEU A 52 -16.17 -0.60 -7.41
C LEU A 52 -16.40 -1.12 -8.84
N GLY A 53 -16.03 -2.36 -9.16
CA GLY A 53 -16.09 -2.90 -10.51
C GLY A 53 -15.16 -2.20 -11.51
N LYS A 54 -14.11 -1.51 -11.03
CA LYS A 54 -13.19 -0.71 -11.85
C LYS A 54 -12.08 -1.54 -12.49
N ILE A 55 -11.76 -2.70 -11.90
CA ILE A 55 -10.77 -3.63 -12.45
C ILE A 55 -11.34 -5.05 -12.53
N SER A 56 -10.91 -5.81 -13.54
CA SER A 56 -11.30 -7.21 -13.71
C SER A 56 -10.59 -8.11 -12.69
N ILE A 57 -11.21 -9.25 -12.35
CA ILE A 57 -10.74 -10.25 -11.37
C ILE A 57 -9.29 -10.74 -11.61
N GLY A 58 -8.78 -10.65 -12.85
CA GLY A 58 -7.41 -11.02 -13.22
C GLY A 58 -6.43 -9.86 -13.35
N LYS A 59 -6.85 -8.62 -13.12
CA LYS A 59 -5.97 -7.45 -13.18
C LYS A 59 -5.02 -7.47 -11.98
N ILE A 60 -3.73 -7.57 -12.26
CA ILE A 60 -2.68 -7.46 -11.25
C ILE A 60 -2.29 -5.99 -11.14
N ILE A 61 -2.20 -5.47 -9.92
CA ILE A 61 -1.60 -4.17 -9.62
C ILE A 61 -0.23 -4.43 -9.01
N GLU A 62 0.80 -3.77 -9.53
CA GLU A 62 2.16 -3.93 -9.03
C GLU A 62 2.58 -2.71 -8.22
N HIS A 63 3.20 -2.94 -7.06
CA HIS A 63 3.71 -1.89 -6.19
C HIS A 63 4.69 -0.93 -6.90
N GLN A 64 5.48 -1.44 -7.85
CA GLN A 64 6.46 -0.66 -8.61
C GLN A 64 5.81 0.48 -9.42
N TRP A 65 4.52 0.38 -9.73
CA TRP A 65 3.81 1.43 -10.46
C TRP A 65 3.61 2.70 -9.62
N PHE A 66 3.72 2.58 -8.29
CA PHE A 66 3.64 3.67 -7.32
C PHE A 66 5.00 4.24 -6.94
N LYS A 67 6.07 3.88 -7.63
CA LYS A 67 7.35 4.57 -7.47
C LYS A 67 7.28 5.95 -8.13
N LYS A 68 7.56 7.01 -7.36
CA LYS A 68 7.59 8.36 -7.93
C LYS A 68 8.70 8.47 -8.99
N PRO A 69 8.41 9.05 -10.17
CA PRO A 69 9.45 9.38 -11.13
C PRO A 69 10.38 10.45 -10.53
N ALA A 70 11.64 10.46 -10.94
CA ALA A 70 12.56 11.51 -10.52
C ALA A 70 12.04 12.87 -11.01
N LYS A 71 12.21 13.93 -10.21
CA LYS A 71 11.66 15.26 -10.51
C LYS A 71 12.11 15.77 -11.88
N GLU A 72 13.32 15.42 -12.34
CA GLU A 72 13.83 15.84 -13.65
C GLU A 72 13.18 15.11 -14.84
N GLN A 73 12.54 13.95 -14.61
CA GLN A 73 12.09 13.08 -15.70
C GLN A 73 10.81 13.58 -16.40
N LYS A 74 10.10 14.58 -15.86
CA LYS A 74 8.82 15.13 -16.40
C LYS A 74 7.86 14.05 -16.94
N LYS A 75 7.87 12.87 -16.33
CA LYS A 75 7.06 11.71 -16.73
C LYS A 75 5.87 11.61 -15.80
N GLU A 76 4.71 11.34 -16.37
CA GLU A 76 3.57 10.93 -15.58
C GLU A 76 3.86 9.62 -14.83
N PRO A 77 3.40 9.50 -13.58
CA PRO A 77 3.55 8.29 -12.80
C PRO A 77 3.04 7.05 -13.55
N LEU A 78 3.66 5.90 -13.28
CA LEU A 78 3.29 4.66 -13.97
C LEU A 78 1.86 4.22 -13.64
N TYR A 79 1.38 4.47 -12.42
CA TYR A 79 0.02 4.13 -12.00
C TYR A 79 -1.06 4.79 -12.87
N GLU A 80 -0.85 6.02 -13.37
CA GLU A 80 -1.83 6.68 -14.24
C GLU A 80 -2.04 5.91 -15.54
N ARG A 81 -0.96 5.35 -16.09
CA ARG A 81 -0.99 4.58 -17.35
C ARG A 81 -1.35 3.12 -17.14
N LYS A 82 -0.94 2.51 -16.02
CA LYS A 82 -1.06 1.06 -15.78
C LYS A 82 -2.35 0.67 -15.07
N VAL A 83 -2.84 1.52 -14.15
CA VAL A 83 -4.14 1.32 -13.50
C VAL A 83 -5.24 1.93 -14.38
N GLY A 84 -5.09 3.20 -14.77
CA GLY A 84 -5.92 3.81 -15.82
C GLY A 84 -7.42 3.93 -15.49
N VAL A 85 -7.78 4.02 -14.21
CA VAL A 85 -9.18 4.15 -13.76
C VAL A 85 -9.37 5.39 -12.90
N ASP A 86 -10.59 5.92 -12.90
CA ASP A 86 -11.01 7.03 -12.06
C ASP A 86 -11.98 6.59 -10.96
N PHE A 87 -11.75 7.12 -9.76
CA PHE A 87 -12.45 6.76 -8.53
C PHE A 87 -12.29 7.84 -7.45
N LEU A 88 -13.18 7.80 -6.46
CA LEU A 88 -13.22 8.79 -5.38
C LEU A 88 -11.92 8.76 -4.56
N LYS A 89 -11.36 9.96 -4.30
CA LYS A 89 -10.09 10.18 -3.58
C LYS A 89 -8.85 9.52 -4.22
N LYS A 90 -8.88 9.28 -5.54
CA LYS A 90 -7.75 8.72 -6.31
C LYS A 90 -6.40 9.35 -5.97
N ASN A 91 -6.29 10.66 -6.02
CA ASN A 91 -5.02 11.36 -5.78
C ASN A 91 -4.49 11.12 -4.36
N GLU A 92 -5.36 11.22 -3.34
CA GLU A 92 -4.98 11.02 -1.94
C GLU A 92 -4.52 9.57 -1.68
N ILE A 93 -5.22 8.59 -2.26
CA ILE A 93 -4.85 7.17 -2.20
C ILE A 93 -3.50 6.93 -2.88
N TYR A 94 -3.29 7.50 -4.06
CA TYR A 94 -2.04 7.35 -4.81
C TYR A 94 -0.85 8.03 -4.14
N ASP A 95 -1.06 9.20 -3.53
CA ASP A 95 -0.02 9.89 -2.75
C ASP A 95 0.44 9.03 -1.56
N LEU A 96 -0.49 8.41 -0.84
CA LEU A 96 -0.19 7.47 0.24
C LEU A 96 0.57 6.23 -0.26
N LEU A 97 0.14 5.64 -1.38
CA LEU A 97 0.82 4.49 -1.99
C LEU A 97 2.26 4.84 -2.40
N CYS A 98 2.46 6.02 -2.98
CA CYS A 98 3.79 6.51 -3.31
C CYS A 98 4.66 6.75 -2.08
N GLU A 99 4.10 7.33 -1.02
CA GLU A 99 4.82 7.52 0.25
C GLU A 99 5.24 6.16 0.85
N ILE A 100 4.34 5.18 0.85
CA ILE A 100 4.62 3.83 1.32
C ILE A 100 5.75 3.18 0.50
N GLU A 101 5.72 3.28 -0.84
CA GLU A 101 6.76 2.67 -1.69
C GLU A 101 8.14 3.35 -1.54
N GLU A 102 8.15 4.67 -1.38
CA GLU A 102 9.38 5.42 -1.04
C GLU A 102 9.96 4.94 0.29
N LYS A 103 9.12 4.79 1.32
CA LYS A 103 9.54 4.31 2.64
C LYS A 103 9.94 2.84 2.63
N ARG A 104 9.21 1.97 1.94
CA ARG A 104 9.59 0.58 1.70
C ARG A 104 11.01 0.48 1.19
N THR A 105 11.38 1.33 0.22
CA THR A 105 12.73 1.32 -0.37
C THR A 105 13.80 1.58 0.69
N ILE A 106 13.58 2.56 1.59
CA ILE A 106 14.48 2.88 2.70
C ILE A 106 14.53 1.72 3.72
N LEU A 107 13.37 1.17 4.09
CA LEU A 107 13.24 0.10 5.07
C LEU A 107 13.86 -1.23 4.60
N ALA A 108 13.73 -1.56 3.32
CA ALA A 108 14.19 -2.82 2.77
C ALA A 108 15.68 -2.81 2.41
N TYR A 109 16.16 -1.71 1.83
CA TYR A 109 17.48 -1.63 1.20
C TYR A 109 18.38 -0.51 1.74
N GLY A 110 17.84 0.42 2.52
CA GLY A 110 18.58 1.54 3.10
C GLY A 110 19.04 1.29 4.54
N ASN A 111 19.30 2.39 5.25
CA ASN A 111 19.60 2.40 6.69
C ASN A 111 18.44 3.09 7.44
N PRO A 112 17.36 2.36 7.76
CA PRO A 112 16.15 2.97 8.30
C PRO A 112 16.33 3.43 9.75
N THR A 113 15.60 4.48 10.12
CA THR A 113 15.44 4.89 11.52
C THR A 113 14.08 4.45 12.06
N GLY A 114 13.89 4.45 13.38
CA GLY A 114 12.58 4.17 13.99
C GLY A 114 11.49 5.13 13.49
N LYS A 115 11.85 6.38 13.18
CA LYS A 115 10.95 7.38 12.58
C LYS A 115 10.53 7.01 11.16
N ASP A 116 11.39 6.34 10.38
CA ASP A 116 11.03 5.87 9.04
C ASP A 116 10.03 4.72 9.11
N VAL A 117 10.24 3.79 10.06
CA VAL A 117 9.31 2.68 10.31
C VAL A 117 7.95 3.21 10.75
N GLU A 118 7.93 4.10 11.74
CA GLU A 118 6.72 4.74 12.25
C GLU A 118 5.95 5.48 11.13
N LYS A 119 6.64 6.27 10.31
CA LYS A 119 6.02 6.96 9.17
C LYS A 119 5.40 5.98 8.18
N CYS A 120 6.12 4.91 7.84
CA CYS A 120 5.63 3.89 6.91
C CYS A 120 4.35 3.21 7.44
N ILE A 121 4.33 2.83 8.71
CA ILE A 121 3.16 2.23 9.38
C ILE A 121 2.00 3.22 9.41
N ASN A 122 2.25 4.48 9.77
CA ASN A 122 1.22 5.52 9.84
C ASN A 122 0.59 5.79 8.46
N SER A 123 1.37 5.83 7.38
CA SER A 123 0.82 6.00 6.03
C SER A 123 -0.02 4.79 5.60
N PHE A 124 0.38 3.58 5.97
CA PHE A 124 -0.43 2.38 5.76
C PHE A 124 -1.77 2.44 6.49
N TRP A 125 -1.78 2.78 7.79
CA TRP A 125 -3.03 2.88 8.55
C TRP A 125 -3.95 4.01 8.07
N LYS A 126 -3.37 5.14 7.64
CA LYS A 126 -4.13 6.21 6.98
C LYS A 126 -4.80 5.70 5.70
N LEU A 127 -4.08 4.96 4.86
CA LEU A 127 -4.62 4.38 3.64
C LEU A 127 -5.74 3.38 3.93
N LYS A 128 -5.54 2.48 4.90
CA LYS A 128 -6.56 1.51 5.34
C LYS A 128 -7.82 2.24 5.76
N LYS A 129 -7.71 3.16 6.73
CA LYS A 129 -8.84 3.93 7.23
C LYS A 129 -9.56 4.70 6.13
N LEU A 130 -8.80 5.31 5.22
CA LEU A 130 -9.36 6.03 4.08
C LEU A 130 -10.23 5.12 3.19
N ILE A 131 -9.77 3.90 2.91
CA ILE A 131 -10.51 2.93 2.09
C ILE A 131 -11.70 2.35 2.86
N GLU A 132 -11.57 2.08 4.15
CA GLU A 132 -12.68 1.65 5.02
C GLU A 132 -13.80 2.69 5.03
N ASP A 133 -13.46 3.96 5.26
CA ASP A 133 -14.41 5.08 5.22
C ASP A 133 -15.13 5.19 3.86
N LEU A 134 -14.44 4.90 2.76
CA LEU A 134 -15.00 4.93 1.40
C LEU A 134 -15.89 3.72 1.09
N THR A 135 -15.63 2.58 1.71
CA THR A 135 -16.38 1.33 1.48
C THR A 135 -17.49 1.09 2.50
N GLY A 136 -17.42 1.73 3.67
CA GLY A 136 -18.33 1.50 4.79
C GLY A 136 -18.10 0.15 5.51
N GLU A 137 -16.92 -0.46 5.33
CA GLU A 137 -16.58 -1.77 5.88
C GLU A 137 -15.21 -1.72 6.57
N GLU A 138 -15.05 -2.48 7.65
CA GLU A 138 -13.75 -2.74 8.28
C GLU A 138 -13.03 -3.84 7.50
N LEU A 139 -11.77 -3.58 7.13
CA LEU A 139 -10.94 -4.43 6.27
C LEU A 139 -9.77 -5.07 7.00
#